data_AF-A0A1F9BRB0-F1
#
_entry.id   AF-A0A1F9BRB0-F1
#
_cell.length_a   1.000
_cell.length_b   1.000
_cell.length_c   1.000
_cell.angle_alpha   90.00
_cell.angle_beta   90.00
_cell.angle_gamma   90.00
#
_symmetry.space_group_name_H-M   'P 1'
#
loop_
_entity.id
_entity.type
_entity.pdbx_description
1 polymer ?
#
loop_
_entity_poly.entity_id
_entity_poly.type
_entity_poly.pdbx_seq_one_letter_code
_entity_poly.pdbx_strand_id
1 'polypeptide(L)'
;MNKERLEWVISGLSQYKLTKNEDQFIKSISGDFDQKQMLTERQEERLETLYKEKSKLKPNINSPDYFSFQKATPKKARVRKLFAKDVLITS
;
A
#
# COMPACT_ATOMS: atom_id res chain seq x y z
N MET A 1 0.77 19.95 -2.47
CA MET A 1 0.47 18.75 -1.63
C MET A 1 -0.14 19.15 -0.28
N ASN A 2 -1.07 18.34 0.29
CA ASN A 2 -1.56 18.50 1.69
C ASN A 2 -0.69 17.73 2.69
N LYS A 3 -0.69 18.13 3.97
CA LYS A 3 0.07 17.48 5.06
C LYS A 3 -0.20 15.98 5.16
N GLU A 4 -1.47 15.59 5.19
CA GLU A 4 -1.88 14.19 5.29
C GLU A 4 -1.35 13.36 4.12
N ARG A 5 -1.38 13.93 2.92
CA ARG A 5 -0.85 13.27 1.72
C ARG A 5 0.66 13.10 1.83
N LEU A 6 1.37 14.08 2.37
CA LEU A 6 2.82 14.00 2.59
C LEU A 6 3.17 12.91 3.59
N GLU A 7 2.52 12.89 4.75
CA GLU A 7 2.72 11.86 5.78
C GLU A 7 2.43 10.46 5.22
N TRP A 8 1.35 10.32 4.44
CA TRP A 8 1.01 9.06 3.79
C TRP A 8 2.10 8.59 2.81
N VAL A 9 2.66 9.51 2.01
CA VAL A 9 3.76 9.15 1.09
C VAL A 9 5.04 8.81 1.86
N ILE A 10 5.37 9.54 2.93
CA ILE A 10 6.54 9.24 3.78
C ILE A 10 6.40 7.84 4.41
N SER A 11 5.22 7.51 4.95
CA SER A 11 4.93 6.20 5.51
C SER A 11 4.94 5.09 4.46
N GLY A 12 4.55 5.39 3.21
CA GLY A 12 4.69 4.45 2.10
C GLY A 12 6.15 4.24 1.71
N LEU A 13 6.95 5.30 1.68
CA LEU A 13 8.37 5.25 1.32
C LEU A 13 9.22 4.51 2.35
N SER A 14 8.87 4.56 3.65
CA SER A 14 9.59 3.82 4.70
C SER A 14 9.49 2.31 4.56
N GLN A 15 8.53 1.79 3.78
CA GLN A 15 8.42 0.36 3.46
C GLN A 15 9.47 -0.12 2.44
N TYR A 16 10.11 0.81 1.74
CA TYR A 16 11.12 0.53 0.73
C TYR A 16 12.53 0.80 1.25
N LYS A 17 13.53 0.18 0.62
CA LYS A 17 14.94 0.45 0.93
C LYS A 17 15.32 1.81 0.35
N LEU A 18 15.23 2.84 1.19
CA LEU A 18 15.68 4.19 0.88
C LEU A 18 17.21 4.26 0.91
N THR A 19 17.78 5.01 -0.03
CA THR A 19 19.19 5.38 -0.01
C THR A 19 19.42 6.53 0.97
N LYS A 20 20.64 6.73 1.44
CA LYS A 20 20.98 7.82 2.39
C LYS A 20 20.55 9.20 1.88
N ASN A 21 20.68 9.43 0.57
CA ASN A 21 20.32 10.68 -0.07
C ASN A 21 18.80 10.92 -0.04
N GLU A 22 18.01 9.88 -0.25
CA GLU A 22 16.55 9.94 -0.23
C GLU A 22 16.03 10.12 1.21
N ASP A 23 16.65 9.44 2.18
CA ASP A 23 16.29 9.58 3.59
C ASP A 23 16.57 11.00 4.11
N GLN A 24 17.71 11.58 3.71
CA GLN A 24 18.02 12.98 4.00
C GLN A 24 17.04 13.94 3.33
N PHE A 25 16.64 13.66 2.08
CA PHE A 25 15.66 14.45 1.35
C PHE A 25 14.29 14.46 2.04
N ILE A 26 13.81 13.30 2.50
CA ILE A 26 12.54 13.18 3.23
C ILE A 26 12.59 13.98 4.55
N LYS A 27 13.71 13.91 5.28
CA LYS A 27 13.91 14.69 6.52
C LYS A 27 13.91 16.20 6.24
N SER A 28 14.60 16.64 5.19
CA SER A 28 14.57 18.05 4.76
C SER A 28 13.15 18.50 4.42
N ILE A 29 12.41 17.68 3.67
CA ILE A 29 11.02 17.97 3.29
C ILE A 29 10.11 18.08 4.51
N SER A 30 10.25 17.18 5.48
CA SER A 30 9.47 17.24 6.71
C SER A 30 9.75 18.51 7.51
N GLY A 31 11.02 18.94 7.59
CA GLY A 31 11.42 20.17 8.26
C GLY A 31 10.94 21.43 7.53
N ASP A 32 11.08 21.47 6.21
CA ASP A 32 10.61 22.58 5.37
C ASP A 32 9.08 22.71 5.44
N PHE A 33 8.37 21.58 5.48
CA PHE A 33 6.93 21.56 5.61
C PHE A 33 6.47 21.98 7.01
N ASP A 34 7.19 21.64 8.08
CA ASP A 34 6.85 22.11 9.43
C ASP A 34 6.99 23.64 9.56
N GLN A 35 8.01 24.22 8.90
CA GLN A 35 8.25 25.66 8.92
C GLN A 35 7.32 26.47 8.02
N LYS A 36 7.03 25.98 6.80
CA LYS A 36 6.28 26.73 5.78
C LYS A 36 4.85 26.24 5.57
N GLN A 37 4.50 25.10 6.14
CA GLN A 37 3.26 24.34 5.86
C GLN A 37 2.98 24.09 4.38
N MET A 38 4.00 24.21 3.53
CA MET A 38 3.85 24.19 2.08
C MET A 38 5.13 23.71 1.43
N LEU A 39 5.02 22.75 0.51
CA LEU A 39 6.12 22.27 -0.32
C LEU A 39 6.21 23.07 -1.61
N THR A 40 7.43 23.23 -2.12
CA THR A 40 7.64 23.78 -3.46
C THR A 40 7.22 22.73 -4.51
N GLU A 41 6.66 23.14 -5.64
CA GLU A 41 6.29 22.21 -6.74
C GLU A 41 7.44 21.26 -7.12
N ARG A 42 8.66 21.78 -7.19
CA ARG A 42 9.85 20.97 -7.49
C ARG A 42 10.14 19.88 -6.45
N GLN A 43 9.81 20.13 -5.18
CA GLN A 43 9.93 19.13 -4.11
C GLN A 43 8.84 18.08 -4.24
N GLU A 44 7.62 18.49 -4.56
CA GLU A 44 6.46 17.60 -4.78
C GLU A 44 6.69 16.68 -5.99
N GLU A 45 7.10 17.22 -7.13
CA GLU A 45 7.42 16.44 -8.34
C GLU A 45 8.52 15.41 -8.08
N ARG A 46 9.57 15.82 -7.37
CA ARG A 46 10.68 14.92 -7.02
C ARG A 46 10.24 13.82 -6.06
N LEU A 47 9.37 14.13 -5.10
CA LEU A 47 8.81 13.17 -4.14
C LEU A 47 7.87 12.17 -4.83
N GLU A 48 7.04 12.63 -5.77
CA GLU A 48 6.16 11.77 -6.56
C GLU A 48 6.95 10.83 -7.49
N THR A 49 7.99 11.36 -8.15
CA THR A 49 8.90 10.57 -8.97
C THR A 49 9.59 9.49 -8.15
N LEU A 50 10.11 9.85 -6.97
CA LEU A 50 10.74 8.93 -6.04
C LEU A 50 9.77 7.85 -5.59
N TYR A 51 8.54 8.20 -5.20
CA TYR A 51 7.51 7.22 -4.85
C TYR A 51 7.18 6.26 -6.01
N LYS A 52 7.07 6.77 -7.23
CA LYS A 52 6.81 5.98 -8.44
C LYS A 52 7.96 5.05 -8.81
N GLU A 53 9.20 5.47 -8.60
CA GLU A 53 10.39 4.62 -8.79
C GLU A 53 10.46 3.52 -7.73
N LYS A 54 10.19 3.85 -6.47
CA LYS A 54 10.21 2.87 -5.37
C LYS A 54 9.06 1.87 -5.45
N SER A 55 7.86 2.30 -5.86
CA SER A 55 6.71 1.39 -6.00
C SER A 55 6.89 0.33 -7.10
N LYS A 56 7.74 0.60 -8.10
CA LYS A 56 8.15 -0.40 -9.10
C LYS A 56 9.12 -1.44 -8.54
N LEU A 57 9.82 -1.14 -7.44
CA LEU A 57 10.70 -2.09 -6.77
C LEU A 57 9.88 -3.01 -5.88
N LYS A 58 10.30 -4.28 -5.78
CA LYS A 58 9.66 -5.20 -4.84
C LYS A 58 9.78 -4.62 -3.43
N PRO A 59 8.66 -4.35 -2.74
CA PRO A 59 8.68 -3.86 -1.37
C PRO A 59 9.38 -4.88 -0.49
N ASN A 60 10.07 -4.39 0.55
CA ASN A 60 10.73 -5.28 1.49
C ASN A 60 9.64 -6.02 2.27
N ILE A 61 9.44 -7.30 1.96
CA ILE A 61 8.38 -8.18 2.51
C ILE A 61 8.41 -8.22 4.06
N ASN A 62 9.49 -7.73 4.67
CA ASN A 62 9.69 -7.68 6.11
C ASN A 62 9.13 -6.41 6.80
N SER A 63 8.51 -5.46 6.10
CA SER A 63 7.86 -4.32 6.78
C SER A 63 6.47 -4.71 7.30
N PRO A 64 6.18 -4.57 8.61
CA PRO A 64 4.89 -4.96 9.20
C PRO A 64 3.70 -4.18 8.64
N ASP A 65 3.92 -3.00 8.05
CA ASP A 65 2.89 -2.17 7.40
C ASP A 65 2.68 -2.48 5.91
N TYR A 66 3.35 -3.50 5.37
CA TYR A 66 3.11 -3.91 3.99
C TYR A 66 1.67 -4.41 3.88
N PHE A 67 0.90 -3.74 3.02
CA PHE A 67 -0.50 -4.05 2.70
C PHE A 67 -0.71 -5.56 2.64
N SER A 68 -1.13 -6.13 3.77
CA SER A 68 -1.50 -7.53 3.86
C SER A 68 -2.86 -7.59 3.20
N PHE A 69 -2.84 -7.62 1.86
CA PHE A 69 -3.83 -8.41 1.15
C PHE A 69 -3.59 -9.82 1.68
N GLN A 70 -4.22 -10.15 2.81
CA GLN A 70 -4.47 -11.52 3.17
C GLN A 70 -5.06 -12.08 1.89
N LYS A 71 -4.26 -12.90 1.19
CA LYS A 71 -4.75 -13.73 0.10
C LYS A 71 -5.75 -14.62 0.79
N ALA A 72 -6.98 -14.13 0.93
CA ALA A 72 -8.12 -14.91 1.30
C ALA A 72 -8.17 -15.94 0.19
N THR A 73 -7.59 -17.10 0.47
CA THR A 73 -7.71 -18.25 -0.39
C THR A 73 -9.21 -18.39 -0.60
N PRO A 74 -9.71 -18.28 -1.84
CA PRO A 74 -11.14 -18.36 -2.07
C PRO A 74 -11.57 -19.69 -1.47
N LYS A 75 -12.30 -19.64 -0.35
CA LYS A 75 -12.84 -20.83 0.30
C LYS A 75 -13.61 -21.53 -0.80
N LYS A 76 -13.08 -22.64 -1.32
CA LYS A 76 -13.73 -23.44 -2.35
C LYS A 76 -15.13 -23.72 -1.82
N ALA A 77 -16.13 -23.05 -2.37
CA ALA A 77 -17.51 -23.26 -2.00
C ALA A 77 -17.79 -24.72 -2.32
N ARG A 78 -17.98 -25.54 -1.29
CA ARG A 78 -18.34 -26.95 -1.44
C ARG A 78 -19.72 -26.95 -2.07
N VAL A 79 -19.78 -27.14 -3.39
CA VAL A 79 -21.02 -27.31 -4.14
C VAL A 79 -21.77 -28.45 -3.46
N ARG A 80 -22.83 -28.13 -2.71
CA ARG A 80 -23.73 -29.14 -2.16
C ARG A 80 -24.45 -29.74 -3.36
N LYS A 81 -24.02 -30.94 -3.75
CA LYS A 81 -24.75 -31.78 -4.70
C LYS A 81 -26.12 -32.04 -4.06
N LEU A 82 -27.16 -31.37 -4.57
CA LEU A 82 -28.54 -31.69 -4.25
C LEU A 82 -28.78 -33.10 -4.77
N PHE A 83 -28.69 -34.08 -3.87
CA PHE A 83 -29.22 -35.41 -4.13
C PHE A 83 -30.74 -35.27 -4.11
N ALA A 84 -31.35 -35.32 -5.31
CA ALA A 84 -32.78 -35.50 -5.45
C ALA A 84 -33.16 -36.79 -4.71
N LYS A 85 -33.84 -36.63 -3.58
CA LYS A 85 -34.53 -37.70 -2.90
C LYS A 85 -35.92 -37.78 -3.53
N ASP A 86 -36.04 -38.51 -4.63
CA ASP A 86 -37.34 -38.98 -5.07
C ASP A 86 -37.72 -40.15 -4.16
N VAL A 87 -38.31 -39.78 -3.02
CA VAL A 87 -38.94 -40.69 -2.07
C VAL A 87 -40.42 -40.67 -2.39
N LEU A 88 -40.90 -41.79 -2.97
CA LEU A 88 -42.18 -42.47 -2.69
C LEU A 88 -43.48 -41.68 -3.05
N ILE A 89 -44.60 -42.21 -3.56
CA ILE A 89 -45.25 -43.53 -3.52
C ILE A 89 -46.58 -43.43 -4.33
N THR A 90 -47.08 -44.58 -4.81
CA THR A 90 -48.46 -44.94 -5.26
C THR A 90 -49.16 -44.25 -6.44
N SER A 91 -49.57 -45.07 -7.41
CA SER A 91 -50.98 -45.48 -7.59
C SER A 91 -51.03 -46.92 -8.08
#